data_AF-A0A1H0E6N3-F1
#
_entry.id   AF-A0A1H0E6N3-F1
#
_cell.length_a   1.000
_cell.length_b   1.000
_cell.length_c   1.000
_cell.angle_alpha   90.00
_cell.angle_beta   90.00
_cell.angle_gamma   90.00
#
_symmetry.space_group_name_H-M   'P 1'
#
loop_
_entity.id
_entity.type
_entity.pdbx_description
1 polymer ?
#
loop_
_entity_poly.entity_id
_entity_poly.type
_entity_poly.pdbx_seq_one_letter_code
_entity_poly.pdbx_strand_id
1 'polypeptide(L)'
;MKKLNILLTAGMMLTALSCKKSENLDRKIVGLGGDKWKQDVLDSWLADTFTKPFNIEVKYRWDGSEQSDISKTLVPPRAEKVQPTMEIVKAGWIDVYTAEAGMDFIKQFAPRQYLLVGSLQYNAGGTVTLGEAEGGNKVTLFNINNFVKTDRNIIKPVLKTIHHEFTHILNQTVSYAKEFERITPSGYTADWNNTTLASANAAGFITQYSQAAPGEDYAEMTSVMLTDGKAAYDAKVNSIVLPKIDSIPDPANPPFIIQREMPNATAQAAIRKKEQSVITYFKQAFSIDFARLRNRTNYALAENAPTNLATLFGNARQFTSLSVEPDKADGVSASFQTTWATAKAGVAAISSTSRVLNSFVLFFYPKAGELVLRVNYTSGTTATLAHFVYKVAYDANRNMTLTYVRRDANGTTLAPGIIALTNYLTTGSFGVSWRYDADFLEYGQLTKTSDANSFFSGSLGVTKY
;
A
#
# COMPACT_ATOMS: atom_id res chain seq x y z
N MET A 1 76.56 30.87 18.60
CA MET A 1 75.98 30.76 17.24
C MET A 1 76.43 29.53 16.43
N LYS A 2 77.29 28.62 16.93
CA LYS A 2 77.68 27.39 16.18
C LYS A 2 76.88 26.12 16.49
N LYS A 3 76.08 26.09 17.58
CA LYS A 3 75.23 24.93 17.94
C LYS A 3 73.78 25.02 17.42
N LEU A 4 73.34 26.20 16.98
CA LEU A 4 71.97 26.40 16.46
C LEU A 4 71.86 26.02 14.97
N ASN A 5 72.95 26.13 14.21
CA ASN A 5 72.95 25.81 12.78
C ASN A 5 73.00 24.30 12.49
N ILE A 6 73.38 23.46 13.45
CA ILE A 6 73.41 21.99 13.32
C ILE A 6 72.02 21.39 13.60
N LEU A 7 71.21 22.02 14.45
CA LEU A 7 69.82 21.62 14.71
C LEU A 7 68.86 22.00 13.58
N LEU A 8 69.14 23.09 12.85
CA LEU A 8 68.34 23.48 11.68
C LEU A 8 68.62 22.63 10.42
N THR A 9 69.85 22.11 10.25
CA THR A 9 70.18 21.23 9.11
C THR A 9 69.75 19.77 9.33
N ALA A 10 69.63 19.32 10.59
CA ALA A 10 69.09 17.99 10.91
C ALA A 10 67.55 17.91 10.84
N GLY A 11 66.84 19.03 11.05
CA GLY A 11 65.37 19.07 10.98
C GLY A 11 64.79 19.10 9.56
N MET A 12 65.60 19.50 8.56
CA MET A 12 65.15 19.62 7.17
C MET A 12 65.34 18.34 6.34
N MET A 13 66.01 17.32 6.90
CA MET A 13 66.30 16.05 6.20
C MET A 13 65.30 14.93 6.53
N LEU A 14 64.38 15.14 7.49
CA LEU A 14 63.36 14.17 7.89
C LEU A 14 62.00 14.33 7.19
N THR A 15 61.82 15.33 6.32
CA THR A 15 60.55 15.54 5.58
C THR A 15 60.54 14.91 4.18
N ALA A 16 61.64 14.26 3.75
CA ALA A 16 61.76 13.65 2.43
C ALA A 16 61.22 12.20 2.34
N LEU A 17 60.77 11.61 3.45
CA LEU A 17 60.04 10.33 3.45
C LEU A 17 58.52 10.57 3.39
N SER A 18 58.08 11.46 2.51
CA SER A 18 56.71 11.37 2.03
C SER A 18 56.64 10.12 1.17
N CYS A 19 55.94 9.09 1.65
CA CYS A 19 55.48 8.00 0.80
C CYS A 19 54.70 8.62 -0.36
N LYS A 20 55.38 8.85 -1.49
CA LYS A 20 54.70 8.95 -2.78
C LYS A 20 54.04 7.58 -2.96
N LYS A 21 52.74 7.49 -2.61
CA LYS A 21 51.88 6.53 -3.29
C LYS A 21 51.99 6.92 -4.75
N SER A 22 52.83 6.22 -5.50
CA SER A 22 52.81 6.29 -6.95
C SER A 22 51.43 5.79 -7.34
N GLU A 23 50.51 6.71 -7.61
CA GLU A 23 49.24 6.35 -8.22
C GLU A 23 49.59 5.71 -9.56
N ASN A 24 49.25 4.44 -9.68
CA ASN A 24 49.45 3.68 -10.89
C ASN A 24 48.38 4.16 -11.89
N LEU A 25 48.76 5.16 -12.69
CA LEU A 25 47.92 5.78 -13.73
C LEU A 25 47.63 4.84 -14.90
N ASP A 26 48.28 3.67 -14.97
CA ASP A 26 48.02 2.62 -15.96
C ASP A 26 46.88 1.68 -15.56
N ARG A 27 46.22 1.91 -14.41
CA ARG A 27 44.97 1.21 -14.08
C ARG A 27 43.89 1.64 -15.05
N LYS A 28 43.34 0.69 -15.79
CA LYS A 28 42.16 0.91 -16.62
C LYS A 28 41.08 1.56 -15.75
N ILE A 29 40.70 2.80 -16.06
CA ILE A 29 39.61 3.48 -15.39
C ILE A 29 38.32 2.81 -15.87
N VAL A 30 37.75 1.97 -15.01
CA VAL A 30 36.49 1.27 -15.26
C VAL A 30 35.32 2.18 -14.86
N GLY A 31 34.24 2.16 -15.63
CA GLY A 31 33.01 2.87 -15.25
C GLY A 31 32.91 4.33 -15.71
N LEU A 32 33.69 4.76 -16.72
CA LEU A 32 33.51 6.05 -17.42
C LEU A 32 32.84 5.89 -18.80
N GLY A 33 32.24 4.74 -19.07
CA GLY A 33 31.63 4.41 -20.36
C GLY A 33 32.55 3.68 -21.33
N GLY A 34 31.97 2.96 -22.29
CA GLY A 34 32.70 2.21 -23.32
C GLY A 34 33.30 0.87 -22.89
N ASP A 35 33.02 0.41 -21.67
CA ASP A 35 33.44 -0.89 -21.18
C ASP A 35 32.73 -2.04 -21.91
N LYS A 36 33.51 -3.02 -22.37
CA LYS A 36 32.98 -4.26 -22.96
C LYS A 36 32.89 -5.34 -21.90
N TRP A 37 31.70 -5.88 -21.71
CA TRP A 37 31.42 -6.95 -20.77
C TRP A 37 31.11 -8.24 -21.52
N LYS A 38 31.57 -9.37 -20.97
CA LYS A 38 31.16 -10.68 -21.49
C LYS A 38 29.72 -10.93 -21.05
N GLN A 39 28.87 -11.30 -21.99
CA GLN A 39 27.48 -11.64 -21.70
C GLN A 39 27.41 -12.83 -20.74
N ASP A 40 26.59 -12.69 -19.69
CA ASP A 40 26.35 -13.73 -18.69
C ASP A 40 24.88 -14.21 -18.68
N VAL A 41 24.55 -15.06 -17.70
CA VAL A 41 23.21 -15.62 -17.54
C VAL A 41 22.18 -14.54 -17.21
N LEU A 42 22.56 -13.54 -16.41
CA LEU A 42 21.68 -12.44 -16.03
C LEU A 42 21.36 -11.57 -17.25
N ASP A 43 22.37 -11.22 -18.06
CA ASP A 43 22.15 -10.45 -19.29
C ASP A 43 21.22 -11.17 -20.26
N SER A 44 21.39 -12.48 -20.41
CA SER A 44 20.57 -13.29 -21.30
C SER A 44 19.12 -13.33 -20.82
N TRP A 45 18.92 -13.51 -19.50
CA TRP A 45 17.60 -13.44 -18.88
C TRP A 45 16.94 -12.07 -19.05
N LEU A 46 17.68 -10.96 -18.85
CA LEU A 46 17.17 -9.61 -19.06
C LEU A 46 16.77 -9.38 -20.53
N ALA A 47 17.60 -9.82 -21.47
CA ALA A 47 17.32 -9.71 -22.90
C ALA A 47 16.07 -10.50 -23.30
N ASP A 48 15.93 -11.73 -22.84
CA ASP A 48 14.79 -12.61 -23.17
C ASP A 48 13.49 -12.15 -22.50
N THR A 49 13.59 -11.57 -21.31
CA THR A 49 12.42 -11.20 -20.49
C THR A 49 11.90 -9.79 -20.79
N PHE A 50 12.80 -8.83 -21.08
CA PHE A 50 12.44 -7.41 -21.22
C PHE A 50 12.72 -6.88 -22.63
N THR A 51 13.92 -7.12 -23.15
CA THR A 51 14.36 -6.47 -24.39
C THR A 51 13.65 -7.06 -25.61
N LYS A 52 13.67 -8.38 -25.80
CA LYS A 52 13.04 -9.03 -26.96
C LYS A 52 11.52 -8.83 -27.01
N PRO A 53 10.76 -8.97 -25.89
CA PRO A 53 9.30 -8.88 -25.96
C PRO A 53 8.77 -7.44 -25.98
N PHE A 54 9.47 -6.50 -25.31
CA PHE A 54 8.95 -5.17 -25.01
C PHE A 54 9.84 -4.01 -25.47
N ASN A 55 11.05 -4.29 -25.99
CA ASN A 55 12.06 -3.29 -26.32
C ASN A 55 12.43 -2.40 -25.13
N ILE A 56 12.62 -3.06 -23.97
CA ILE A 56 13.08 -2.44 -22.72
C ILE A 56 14.49 -2.93 -22.43
N GLU A 57 15.45 -2.02 -22.38
CA GLU A 57 16.82 -2.29 -21.95
C GLU A 57 16.93 -2.15 -20.43
N VAL A 58 17.54 -3.12 -19.75
CA VAL A 58 17.81 -3.02 -18.31
C VAL A 58 19.31 -2.88 -18.09
N LYS A 59 19.76 -1.67 -17.79
CA LYS A 59 21.14 -1.35 -17.48
C LYS A 59 21.41 -1.48 -15.99
N TYR A 60 22.26 -2.44 -15.62
CA TYR A 60 22.73 -2.61 -14.24
C TYR A 60 24.26 -2.53 -14.11
N ARG A 61 24.99 -2.64 -15.24
CA ARG A 61 26.44 -2.48 -15.23
C ARG A 61 26.79 -1.02 -15.10
N TRP A 62 27.79 -0.76 -14.26
CA TRP A 62 28.16 0.60 -13.92
C TRP A 62 28.67 1.37 -15.14
N ASP A 63 28.03 2.50 -15.41
CA ASP A 63 28.48 3.51 -16.35
C ASP A 63 28.25 4.88 -15.72
N GLY A 64 29.34 5.55 -15.37
CA GLY A 64 29.29 6.88 -14.75
C GLY A 64 28.78 7.97 -15.69
N SER A 65 28.82 7.74 -17.01
CA SER A 65 28.30 8.70 -18.01
C SER A 65 26.78 8.69 -18.12
N GLU A 66 26.13 7.63 -17.63
CA GLU A 66 24.67 7.46 -17.67
C GLU A 66 23.96 8.03 -16.44
N GLN A 67 24.73 8.50 -15.44
CA GLN A 67 24.18 9.10 -14.23
C GLN A 67 23.65 10.50 -14.55
N SER A 68 22.37 10.74 -14.24
CA SER A 68 21.67 12.00 -14.43
C SER A 68 22.33 13.17 -13.68
N ASP A 69 22.92 12.88 -12.51
CA ASP A 69 23.63 13.88 -11.70
C ASP A 69 25.01 13.36 -11.24
N ILE A 70 26.05 13.78 -11.95
CA ILE A 70 27.45 13.45 -11.65
C ILE A 70 27.95 14.02 -10.31
N SER A 71 27.21 14.95 -9.69
CA SER A 71 27.54 15.46 -8.35
C SER A 71 27.18 14.48 -7.23
N LYS A 72 26.37 13.45 -7.54
CA LYS A 72 25.91 12.47 -6.56
C LYS A 72 26.93 11.34 -6.39
N THR A 73 27.13 10.94 -5.14
CA THR A 73 27.91 9.73 -4.81
C THR A 73 26.98 8.52 -4.87
N LEU A 74 27.01 7.84 -6.01
CA LEU A 74 26.20 6.66 -6.28
C LEU A 74 27.08 5.40 -6.39
N VAL A 75 26.53 4.24 -6.06
CA VAL A 75 27.24 2.95 -6.14
C VAL A 75 26.55 1.98 -7.09
N PRO A 76 27.29 1.06 -7.74
CA PRO A 76 26.68 0.07 -8.61
C PRO A 76 25.75 -0.89 -7.86
N PRO A 77 24.71 -1.41 -8.54
CA PRO A 77 23.89 -2.47 -7.99
C PRO A 77 24.68 -3.77 -7.91
N ARG A 78 24.42 -4.55 -6.87
CA ARG A 78 24.88 -5.92 -6.69
C ARG A 78 24.13 -6.81 -7.68
N ALA A 79 24.85 -7.56 -8.52
CA ALA A 79 24.25 -8.37 -9.59
C ALA A 79 23.19 -9.35 -9.07
N GLU A 80 23.41 -9.94 -7.90
CA GLU A 80 22.47 -10.87 -7.24
C GLU A 80 21.16 -10.21 -6.78
N LYS A 81 21.09 -8.87 -6.76
CA LYS A 81 19.88 -8.10 -6.45
C LYS A 81 19.09 -7.71 -7.69
N VAL A 82 19.71 -7.69 -8.87
CA VAL A 82 19.10 -7.22 -10.12
C VAL A 82 17.93 -8.10 -10.53
N GLN A 83 18.15 -9.41 -10.69
CA GLN A 83 17.08 -10.33 -11.12
C GLN A 83 15.89 -10.33 -10.16
N PRO A 84 16.05 -10.46 -8.83
CA PRO A 84 14.93 -10.37 -7.89
C PRO A 84 14.13 -9.06 -8.00
N THR A 85 14.80 -7.91 -8.21
CA THR A 85 14.09 -6.65 -8.44
C THR A 85 13.29 -6.71 -9.74
N MET A 86 13.92 -7.12 -10.83
CA MET A 86 13.27 -7.12 -12.14
C MET A 86 12.14 -8.15 -12.25
N GLU A 87 12.20 -9.28 -11.54
CA GLU A 87 11.08 -10.21 -11.42
C GLU A 87 9.83 -9.54 -10.82
N ILE A 88 10.01 -8.67 -9.83
CA ILE A 88 8.93 -7.88 -9.23
C ILE A 88 8.42 -6.81 -10.19
N VAL A 89 9.32 -6.12 -10.91
CA VAL A 89 8.95 -5.15 -11.96
C VAL A 89 8.09 -5.84 -13.03
N LYS A 90 8.48 -7.05 -13.45
CA LYS A 90 7.69 -7.83 -14.40
C LYS A 90 6.32 -8.21 -13.83
N ALA A 91 6.29 -8.81 -12.64
CA ALA A 91 5.05 -9.34 -12.06
C ALA A 91 4.06 -8.26 -11.64
N GLY A 92 4.53 -7.15 -11.07
CA GLY A 92 3.69 -6.08 -10.50
C GLY A 92 3.40 -4.90 -11.43
N TRP A 93 4.03 -4.85 -12.61
CA TRP A 93 3.80 -3.81 -13.62
C TRP A 93 3.58 -4.39 -15.02
N ILE A 94 4.56 -5.06 -15.63
CA ILE A 94 4.43 -5.52 -17.03
C ILE A 94 3.27 -6.52 -17.20
N ASP A 95 3.23 -7.55 -16.37
CA ASP A 95 2.28 -8.65 -16.51
C ASP A 95 0.84 -8.21 -16.20
N VAL A 96 0.67 -7.31 -15.22
CA VAL A 96 -0.66 -6.80 -14.84
C VAL A 96 -1.25 -5.89 -15.92
N TYR A 97 -0.45 -5.04 -16.55
CA TYR A 97 -0.89 -4.21 -17.68
C TYR A 97 -1.07 -5.05 -18.95
N THR A 98 -0.21 -6.05 -19.18
CA THR A 98 -0.39 -6.98 -20.31
C THR A 98 -1.70 -7.75 -20.19
N ALA A 99 -2.09 -8.16 -18.97
CA ALA A 99 -3.35 -8.87 -18.74
C ALA A 99 -4.60 -7.99 -18.99
N GLU A 100 -4.52 -6.68 -18.72
CA GLU A 100 -5.67 -5.76 -18.87
C GLU A 100 -5.70 -5.01 -20.20
N ALA A 101 -4.56 -4.79 -20.85
CA ALA A 101 -4.43 -3.96 -22.06
C ALA A 101 -3.74 -4.66 -23.24
N GLY A 102 -3.22 -5.88 -23.03
CA GLY A 102 -2.44 -6.62 -24.04
C GLY A 102 -0.97 -6.19 -24.10
N MET A 103 -0.14 -7.03 -24.75
CA MET A 103 1.31 -6.79 -24.85
C MET A 103 1.65 -5.53 -25.65
N ASP A 104 0.84 -5.19 -26.66
CA ASP A 104 1.13 -4.06 -27.54
C ASP A 104 1.02 -2.73 -26.79
N PHE A 105 0.17 -2.66 -25.76
CA PHE A 105 0.12 -1.52 -24.85
C PHE A 105 1.48 -1.29 -24.16
N ILE A 106 2.10 -2.36 -23.64
CA ILE A 106 3.44 -2.26 -23.03
C ILE A 106 4.48 -1.84 -24.06
N LYS A 107 4.52 -2.45 -25.25
CA LYS A 107 5.48 -2.10 -26.29
C LYS A 107 5.39 -0.63 -26.74
N GLN A 108 4.18 -0.08 -26.71
CA GLN A 108 3.90 1.29 -27.11
C GLN A 108 4.30 2.31 -26.06
N PHE A 109 3.99 2.07 -24.79
CA PHE A 109 4.08 3.08 -23.74
C PHE A 109 5.19 2.84 -22.70
N ALA A 110 5.79 1.65 -22.63
CA ALA A 110 6.83 1.39 -21.65
C ALA A 110 8.08 2.26 -21.89
N PRO A 111 8.81 2.64 -20.82
CA PRO A 111 10.11 3.28 -20.98
C PRO A 111 11.04 2.35 -21.75
N ARG A 112 11.91 2.94 -22.58
CA ARG A 112 12.90 2.20 -23.37
C ARG A 112 14.03 1.64 -22.52
N GLN A 113 14.29 2.23 -21.35
CA GLN A 113 15.39 1.83 -20.50
C GLN A 113 15.06 1.92 -19.01
N TYR A 114 15.50 0.92 -18.26
CA TYR A 114 15.68 0.99 -16.81
C TYR A 114 17.16 1.10 -16.47
N LEU A 115 17.53 2.09 -15.67
CA LEU A 115 18.85 2.20 -15.07
C LEU A 115 18.77 1.78 -13.59
N LEU A 116 19.57 0.80 -13.18
CA LEU A 116 19.58 0.28 -11.82
C LEU A 116 20.77 0.84 -11.04
N VAL A 117 20.50 1.44 -9.88
CA VAL A 117 21.52 2.06 -9.01
C VAL A 117 21.48 1.44 -7.62
N GLY A 118 22.65 1.06 -7.09
CA GLY A 118 22.77 0.30 -5.85
C GLY A 118 22.40 1.09 -4.58
N SER A 119 22.71 2.39 -4.54
CA SER A 119 22.48 3.28 -3.39
C SER A 119 21.23 4.14 -3.57
N LEU A 120 20.79 4.76 -2.47
CA LEU A 120 19.87 5.90 -2.49
C LEU A 120 20.54 7.12 -3.14
N GLN A 121 19.73 7.96 -3.77
CA GLN A 121 20.13 9.32 -4.15
C GLN A 121 19.60 10.32 -3.11
N TYR A 122 20.50 11.09 -2.50
CA TYR A 122 20.14 12.13 -1.52
C TYR A 122 20.05 13.49 -2.21
N ASN A 123 18.95 14.21 -1.96
CA ASN A 123 18.70 15.53 -2.51
C ASN A 123 19.14 16.65 -1.57
N ALA A 124 19.35 17.84 -2.11
CA ALA A 124 19.48 19.04 -1.29
C ALA A 124 18.17 19.24 -0.50
N GLY A 125 18.25 19.30 0.83
CA GLY A 125 17.08 19.31 1.71
C GLY A 125 16.76 17.98 2.40
N GLY A 126 17.57 16.93 2.21
CA GLY A 126 17.52 15.71 3.02
C GLY A 126 16.48 14.66 2.60
N THR A 127 15.74 14.89 1.51
CA THR A 127 14.88 13.87 0.90
C THR A 127 15.69 12.86 0.09
N VAL A 128 15.10 11.69 -0.19
CA VAL A 128 15.70 10.65 -1.02
C VAL A 128 14.87 10.41 -2.28
N THR A 129 15.54 10.22 -3.42
CA THR A 129 14.91 9.79 -4.66
C THR A 129 14.97 8.26 -4.74
N LEU A 130 13.81 7.62 -4.87
CA LEU A 130 13.69 6.16 -5.01
C LEU A 130 13.59 5.71 -6.47
N GLY A 131 13.20 6.63 -7.34
CA GLY A 131 13.40 6.58 -8.78
C GLY A 131 12.98 7.90 -9.41
N GLU A 132 13.35 8.06 -10.67
CA GLU A 132 13.09 9.25 -11.47
C GLU A 132 12.96 8.83 -12.94
N ALA A 133 12.15 9.55 -13.71
CA ALA A 133 12.11 9.41 -15.16
C ALA A 133 12.77 10.60 -15.87
N GLU A 134 13.63 10.30 -16.84
CA GLU A 134 14.21 11.28 -17.73
C GLU A 134 13.47 11.24 -19.07
N GLY A 135 12.62 12.25 -19.31
CA GLY A 135 11.93 12.45 -20.59
C GLY A 135 11.03 11.29 -21.02
N GLY A 136 10.51 10.50 -20.08
CA GLY A 136 9.63 9.36 -20.32
C GLY A 136 10.28 8.14 -20.98
N ASN A 137 11.56 8.23 -21.39
CA ASN A 137 12.27 7.15 -22.08
C ASN A 137 13.15 6.31 -21.16
N LYS A 138 13.66 6.89 -20.08
CA LYS A 138 14.54 6.23 -19.12
C LYS A 138 13.97 6.37 -17.71
N VAL A 139 13.89 5.26 -16.98
CA VAL A 139 13.52 5.24 -15.55
C VAL A 139 14.70 4.72 -14.73
N THR A 140 15.14 5.51 -13.77
CA THR A 140 16.20 5.10 -12.83
C THR A 140 15.57 4.55 -11.56
N LEU A 141 16.00 3.36 -11.12
CA LEU A 141 15.60 2.76 -9.85
C LEU A 141 16.78 2.76 -8.88
N PHE A 142 16.64 3.43 -7.75
CA PHE A 142 17.66 3.54 -6.72
C PHE A 142 17.51 2.46 -5.64
N ASN A 143 18.53 2.35 -4.79
CA ASN A 143 18.53 1.50 -3.58
C ASN A 143 18.44 -0.02 -3.85
N ILE A 144 18.89 -0.48 -5.02
CA ILE A 144 18.79 -1.89 -5.42
C ILE A 144 19.56 -2.82 -4.46
N ASN A 145 20.63 -2.35 -3.82
CA ASN A 145 21.42 -3.19 -2.91
C ASN A 145 20.65 -3.61 -1.65
N ASN A 146 19.65 -2.82 -1.27
CA ASN A 146 18.78 -3.09 -0.13
C ASN A 146 17.49 -3.84 -0.51
N PHE A 147 17.36 -4.29 -1.76
CA PHE A 147 16.16 -5.00 -2.21
C PHE A 147 16.00 -6.37 -1.55
N VAL A 148 14.77 -6.64 -1.08
CA VAL A 148 14.35 -7.93 -0.48
C VAL A 148 13.00 -8.32 -1.05
N LYS A 149 12.97 -9.40 -1.85
CA LYS A 149 11.79 -9.85 -2.59
C LYS A 149 10.61 -10.29 -1.69
N THR A 150 10.86 -10.60 -0.43
CA THR A 150 9.81 -11.03 0.53
C THR A 150 9.31 -9.89 1.41
N ASP A 151 9.93 -8.71 1.35
CA ASP A 151 9.55 -7.57 2.19
C ASP A 151 8.68 -6.58 1.41
N ARG A 152 7.39 -6.57 1.77
CA ARG A 152 6.40 -5.68 1.14
C ARG A 152 6.73 -4.20 1.34
N ASN A 153 7.40 -3.83 2.42
CA ASN A 153 7.80 -2.43 2.68
C ASN A 153 8.92 -1.95 1.74
N ILE A 154 9.66 -2.88 1.14
CA ILE A 154 10.72 -2.58 0.17
C ILE A 154 10.19 -2.65 -1.26
N ILE A 155 9.36 -3.65 -1.57
CA ILE A 155 8.81 -3.82 -2.92
C ILE A 155 7.79 -2.73 -3.28
N LYS A 156 6.88 -2.42 -2.35
CA LYS A 156 5.78 -1.51 -2.63
C LYS A 156 6.25 -0.11 -3.08
N PRO A 157 7.26 0.53 -2.44
CA PRO A 157 7.82 1.77 -2.94
C PRO A 157 8.38 1.68 -4.37
N VAL A 158 9.08 0.59 -4.71
CA VAL A 158 9.62 0.39 -6.07
C VAL A 158 8.49 0.36 -7.11
N LEU A 159 7.44 -0.44 -6.87
CA LEU A 159 6.29 -0.49 -7.76
C LEU A 159 5.54 0.84 -7.80
N LYS A 160 5.40 1.53 -6.66
CA LYS A 160 4.75 2.86 -6.62
C LYS A 160 5.49 3.83 -7.53
N THR A 161 6.82 3.88 -7.45
CA THR A 161 7.64 4.71 -8.34
C THR A 161 7.44 4.33 -9.81
N ILE A 162 7.48 3.05 -10.15
CA ILE A 162 7.29 2.62 -11.55
C ILE A 162 5.91 3.02 -12.08
N HIS A 163 4.86 2.78 -11.32
CA HIS A 163 3.50 3.17 -11.70
C HIS A 163 3.32 4.69 -11.77
N HIS A 164 4.00 5.43 -10.90
CA HIS A 164 4.02 6.89 -10.90
C HIS A 164 4.64 7.41 -12.20
N GLU A 165 5.87 6.98 -12.54
CA GLU A 165 6.55 7.40 -13.77
C GLU A 165 5.82 6.95 -15.03
N PHE A 166 5.27 5.74 -15.02
CA PHE A 166 4.47 5.25 -16.13
C PHE A 166 3.21 6.09 -16.35
N THR A 167 2.59 6.58 -15.29
CA THR A 167 1.45 7.50 -15.38
C THR A 167 1.86 8.81 -16.06
N HIS A 168 3.04 9.35 -15.77
CA HIS A 168 3.56 10.52 -16.48
C HIS A 168 3.72 10.28 -17.98
N ILE A 169 4.24 9.11 -18.39
CA ILE A 169 4.37 8.73 -19.81
C ILE A 169 3.00 8.66 -20.49
N LEU A 170 2.01 8.04 -19.84
CA LEU A 170 0.65 7.97 -20.34
C LEU A 170 0.05 9.38 -20.51
N ASN A 171 0.20 10.24 -19.50
CA ASN A 171 -0.31 11.61 -19.50
C ASN A 171 0.32 12.49 -20.58
N GLN A 172 1.60 12.26 -20.91
CA GLN A 172 2.30 12.93 -22.00
C GLN A 172 1.79 12.51 -23.38
N THR A 173 1.32 11.26 -23.52
CA THR A 173 0.83 10.74 -24.80
C THR A 173 -0.66 11.01 -25.01
N VAL A 174 -1.46 10.87 -23.95
CA VAL A 174 -2.89 11.20 -23.93
C VAL A 174 -3.16 11.96 -22.65
N SER A 175 -3.46 13.26 -22.76
CA SER A 175 -3.68 14.11 -21.58
C SER A 175 -4.93 13.69 -20.80
N TYR A 176 -4.83 13.72 -19.47
CA TYR A 176 -6.00 13.60 -18.60
C TYR A 176 -6.85 14.88 -18.62
N ALA A 177 -8.08 14.79 -18.11
CA ALA A 177 -9.00 15.92 -18.10
C ALA A 177 -8.53 17.05 -17.16
N LYS A 178 -8.42 18.28 -17.68
CA LYS A 178 -8.01 19.48 -16.90
C LYS A 178 -8.88 19.78 -15.68
N GLU A 179 -10.10 19.25 -15.62
CA GLU A 179 -10.97 19.38 -14.44
C GLU A 179 -10.37 18.73 -13.18
N PHE A 180 -9.42 17.80 -13.33
CA PHE A 180 -8.69 17.24 -12.20
C PHE A 180 -7.94 18.32 -11.41
N GLU A 181 -7.26 19.23 -12.11
CA GLU A 181 -6.43 20.29 -11.51
C GLU A 181 -7.28 21.25 -10.65
N ARG A 182 -8.58 21.34 -10.95
CA ARG A 182 -9.55 22.19 -10.25
C ARG A 182 -10.17 21.56 -9.00
N ILE A 183 -9.81 20.32 -8.65
CA ILE A 183 -10.33 19.67 -7.44
C ILE A 183 -9.70 20.27 -6.18
N THR A 184 -8.39 20.57 -6.20
CA THR A 184 -7.63 21.17 -5.09
C THR A 184 -6.69 22.29 -5.58
N PRO A 185 -7.21 23.34 -6.25
CA PRO A 185 -6.39 24.27 -7.04
C PRO A 185 -5.43 25.11 -6.19
N SER A 186 -5.81 25.47 -4.96
CA SER A 186 -5.00 26.30 -4.05
C SER A 186 -4.01 25.50 -3.21
N GLY A 187 -3.99 24.17 -3.35
CA GLY A 187 -3.21 23.29 -2.49
C GLY A 187 -1.81 22.93 -2.99
N TYR A 188 -1.49 23.30 -4.25
CA TYR A 188 -0.20 23.02 -4.86
C TYR A 188 0.88 23.98 -4.36
N THR A 189 2.06 23.46 -4.06
CA THR A 189 3.18 24.22 -3.49
C THR A 189 4.54 23.58 -3.79
N ALA A 190 5.56 24.42 -3.99
CA ALA A 190 6.94 23.97 -4.11
C ALA A 190 7.51 23.45 -2.76
N ASP A 191 6.96 23.88 -1.64
CA ASP A 191 7.37 23.50 -0.28
C ASP A 191 6.62 22.27 0.27
N TRP A 192 6.18 21.37 -0.62
CA TRP A 192 5.40 20.18 -0.28
C TRP A 192 6.11 19.30 0.76
N ASN A 193 7.44 19.29 0.77
CA ASN A 193 8.29 18.52 1.68
C ASN A 193 8.25 19.04 3.14
N ASN A 194 7.80 20.28 3.35
CA ASN A 194 7.62 20.88 4.69
C ASN A 194 6.21 20.65 5.25
N THR A 195 5.27 20.15 4.43
CA THR A 195 3.90 19.84 4.87
C THR A 195 3.86 18.44 5.46
N THR A 196 3.11 18.17 6.55
CA THR A 196 2.96 16.80 7.07
C THR A 196 1.96 16.00 6.25
N LEU A 197 2.07 14.65 6.25
CA LEU A 197 1.07 13.79 5.58
C LEU A 197 -0.36 14.04 6.08
N ALA A 198 -0.55 14.28 7.38
CA ALA A 198 -1.87 14.58 7.93
C ALA A 198 -2.44 15.90 7.38
N SER A 199 -1.61 16.93 7.25
CA SER A 199 -1.98 18.22 6.65
C SER A 199 -2.30 18.09 5.16
N ALA A 200 -1.48 17.35 4.41
CA ALA A 200 -1.71 17.08 2.98
C ALA A 200 -3.04 16.33 2.76
N ASN A 201 -3.26 15.28 3.55
CA ASN A 201 -4.51 14.51 3.55
C ASN A 201 -5.71 15.39 3.88
N ALA A 202 -5.62 16.26 4.90
CA ALA A 202 -6.69 17.17 5.27
C ALA A 202 -6.99 18.23 4.18
N ALA A 203 -6.01 18.53 3.32
CA ALA A 203 -6.15 19.40 2.16
C ALA A 203 -6.64 18.68 0.89
N GLY A 204 -6.90 17.37 0.94
CA GLY A 204 -7.42 16.60 -0.19
C GLY A 204 -6.34 16.01 -1.12
N PHE A 205 -5.13 15.81 -0.61
CA PHE A 205 -4.03 15.14 -1.32
C PHE A 205 -3.74 13.77 -0.71
N ILE A 206 -3.38 12.77 -1.53
CA ILE A 206 -3.17 11.40 -1.04
C ILE A 206 -1.78 11.18 -0.43
N THR A 207 -0.79 11.97 -0.85
CA THR A 207 0.55 12.07 -0.26
C THR A 207 0.96 13.54 -0.15
N GLN A 208 2.04 13.82 0.60
CA GLN A 208 2.66 15.15 0.61
C GLN A 208 3.12 15.55 -0.79
N TYR A 209 3.70 14.62 -1.54
CA TYR A 209 4.25 14.87 -2.87
C TYR A 209 3.19 15.22 -3.92
N SER A 210 1.95 14.76 -3.75
CA SER A 210 0.82 15.19 -4.58
C SER A 210 0.62 16.71 -4.59
N GLN A 211 1.14 17.46 -3.61
CA GLN A 211 1.08 18.92 -3.62
C GLN A 211 2.11 19.57 -4.55
N ALA A 212 3.11 18.83 -5.06
CA ALA A 212 4.18 19.41 -5.86
C ALA A 212 3.66 20.05 -7.15
N ALA A 213 2.79 19.34 -7.89
CA ALA A 213 2.12 19.84 -9.08
C ALA A 213 0.91 18.95 -9.44
N PRO A 214 -0.02 19.41 -10.29
CA PRO A 214 -1.17 18.59 -10.71
C PRO A 214 -0.79 17.28 -11.41
N GLY A 215 0.30 17.27 -12.19
CA GLY A 215 0.83 16.04 -12.80
C GLY A 215 1.29 15.03 -11.75
N GLU A 216 2.00 15.50 -10.71
CA GLU A 216 2.46 14.66 -9.60
C GLU A 216 1.29 14.13 -8.78
N ASP A 217 0.27 14.95 -8.52
CA ASP A 217 -0.96 14.51 -7.87
C ASP A 217 -1.64 13.37 -8.64
N TYR A 218 -1.74 13.50 -9.96
CA TYR A 218 -2.34 12.46 -10.81
C TYR A 218 -1.55 11.15 -10.77
N ALA A 219 -0.22 11.22 -10.86
CA ALA A 219 0.67 10.08 -10.79
C ALA A 219 0.69 9.43 -9.40
N GLU A 220 0.63 10.22 -8.33
CA GLU A 220 0.50 9.74 -6.95
C GLU A 220 -0.84 9.06 -6.70
N MET A 221 -1.96 9.65 -7.17
CA MET A 221 -3.27 9.03 -7.09
C MET A 221 -3.27 7.66 -7.77
N THR A 222 -2.74 7.59 -8.99
CA THR A 222 -2.67 6.35 -9.77
C THR A 222 -1.81 5.30 -9.08
N SER A 223 -0.57 5.64 -8.75
CA SER A 223 0.39 4.70 -8.15
C SER A 223 -0.02 4.23 -6.75
N VAL A 224 -0.57 5.11 -5.91
CA VAL A 224 -1.06 4.74 -4.57
C VAL A 224 -2.26 3.82 -4.69
N MET A 225 -3.24 4.11 -5.56
CA MET A 225 -4.38 3.21 -5.74
C MET A 225 -3.93 1.81 -6.17
N LEU A 226 -3.05 1.71 -7.17
CA LEU A 226 -2.55 0.42 -7.69
C LEU A 226 -1.77 -0.37 -6.63
N THR A 227 -0.91 0.29 -5.86
CA THR A 227 -0.01 -0.39 -4.92
C THR A 227 -0.56 -0.59 -3.51
N ASP A 228 -1.55 0.21 -3.08
CA ASP A 228 -2.25 -0.02 -1.82
C ASP A 228 -3.27 -1.16 -1.97
N GLY A 229 -3.94 -1.29 -3.12
CA GLY A 229 -5.12 -2.14 -3.25
C GLY A 229 -6.38 -1.45 -2.72
N LYS A 230 -7.55 -2.06 -2.95
CA LYS A 230 -8.84 -1.42 -2.68
C LYS A 230 -9.06 -1.15 -1.21
N ALA A 231 -8.87 -2.17 -0.37
CA ALA A 231 -9.20 -2.08 1.04
C ALA A 231 -8.26 -1.10 1.76
N ALA A 232 -6.96 -1.18 1.47
CA ALA A 232 -5.97 -0.30 2.09
C ALA A 232 -6.12 1.16 1.66
N TYR A 233 -6.38 1.40 0.36
CA TYR A 233 -6.65 2.74 -0.15
C TYR A 233 -7.91 3.34 0.48
N ASP A 234 -9.01 2.56 0.54
CA ASP A 234 -10.22 3.00 1.20
C ASP A 234 -10.02 3.29 2.69
N ALA A 235 -9.29 2.42 3.39
CA ALA A 235 -8.92 2.61 4.78
C ALA A 235 -8.14 3.91 4.97
N LYS A 236 -7.18 4.21 4.08
CA LYS A 236 -6.40 5.45 4.09
C LYS A 236 -7.30 6.68 3.94
N VAL A 237 -8.18 6.70 2.93
CA VAL A 237 -9.08 7.83 2.68
C VAL A 237 -10.08 8.01 3.83
N ASN A 238 -10.71 6.92 4.28
CA ASN A 238 -11.71 6.97 5.35
C ASN A 238 -11.10 7.33 6.72
N SER A 239 -9.78 7.16 6.89
CA SER A 239 -9.06 7.56 8.10
C SER A 239 -8.72 9.06 8.15
N ILE A 240 -8.99 9.82 7.08
CA ILE A 240 -8.80 11.27 7.05
C ILE A 240 -9.91 11.91 7.87
N VAL A 241 -9.53 12.43 9.03
CA VAL A 241 -10.42 12.96 10.05
C VAL A 241 -9.96 14.34 10.51
N LEU A 242 -10.87 15.09 11.11
CA LEU A 242 -10.57 16.33 11.81
C LEU A 242 -10.75 16.12 13.32
N PRO A 243 -9.91 16.77 14.16
CA PRO A 243 -10.17 16.83 15.58
C PRO A 243 -11.46 17.62 15.82
N LYS A 244 -12.35 17.08 16.63
CA LYS A 244 -13.55 17.75 17.13
C LYS A 244 -13.48 17.82 18.64
N ILE A 245 -13.57 19.04 19.14
CA ILE A 245 -13.67 19.33 20.56
C ILE A 245 -15.14 19.58 20.87
N ASP A 246 -15.75 18.69 21.64
CA ASP A 246 -17.07 18.92 22.21
C ASP A 246 -16.92 19.36 23.65
N SER A 247 -17.58 20.46 24.02
CA SER A 247 -17.73 20.89 25.40
C SER A 247 -19.11 20.46 25.90
N ILE A 248 -19.14 19.70 26.98
CA ILE A 248 -20.36 19.40 27.71
C ILE A 248 -20.48 20.45 28.83
N PRO A 249 -21.48 21.35 28.77
CA PRO A 249 -21.68 22.34 29.82
C PRO A 249 -22.00 21.65 31.15
N ASP A 250 -21.31 22.06 32.21
CA ASP A 250 -21.64 21.71 33.58
C ASP A 250 -21.86 23.03 34.35
N PRO A 251 -23.07 23.31 34.85
CA PRO A 251 -23.34 24.55 35.58
C PRO A 251 -22.56 24.69 36.90
N ALA A 252 -22.04 23.59 37.45
CA ALA A 252 -21.35 23.54 38.74
C ALA A 252 -19.83 23.36 38.62
N ASN A 253 -19.30 23.03 37.43
CA ASN A 253 -17.88 22.72 37.21
C ASN A 253 -17.39 23.30 35.86
N PRO A 254 -16.07 23.36 35.60
CA PRO A 254 -15.55 23.61 34.26
C PRO A 254 -16.13 22.61 33.24
N PRO A 255 -16.42 23.03 31.98
CA PRO A 255 -16.99 22.15 30.98
C PRO A 255 -16.15 20.89 30.76
N PHE A 256 -16.80 19.73 30.66
CA PHE A 256 -16.11 18.50 30.30
C PHE A 256 -15.76 18.53 28.82
N ILE A 257 -14.46 18.46 28.51
CA ILE A 257 -13.96 18.52 27.14
C ILE A 257 -13.76 17.10 26.61
N ILE A 258 -14.46 16.76 25.53
CA ILE A 258 -14.28 15.51 24.78
C ILE A 258 -13.55 15.84 23.49
N GLN A 259 -12.42 15.20 23.26
CA GLN A 259 -11.76 15.17 21.96
C GLN A 259 -12.16 13.89 21.22
N ARG A 260 -12.81 14.03 20.07
CA ARG A 260 -13.10 12.92 19.17
C ARG A 260 -12.67 13.25 17.75
N GLU A 261 -12.57 12.22 16.91
CA GLU A 261 -12.28 12.37 15.49
C GLU A 261 -13.57 12.29 14.69
N MET A 262 -13.78 13.21 13.74
CA MET A 262 -14.89 13.10 12.79
C MET A 262 -14.37 13.07 11.35
N PRO A 263 -15.07 12.40 10.40
CA PRO A 263 -14.65 12.37 9.00
C PRO A 263 -14.42 13.76 8.42
N ASN A 264 -13.28 13.97 7.76
CA ASN A 264 -13.07 15.17 6.95
C ASN A 264 -13.77 14.99 5.59
N ALA A 265 -15.10 15.18 5.58
CA ALA A 265 -15.93 14.90 4.41
C ALA A 265 -15.46 15.63 3.14
N THR A 266 -14.97 16.88 3.27
CA THR A 266 -14.45 17.67 2.15
C THR A 266 -13.20 17.04 1.55
N ALA A 267 -12.20 16.71 2.39
CA ALA A 267 -10.97 16.08 1.91
C ALA A 267 -11.21 14.69 1.33
N GLN A 268 -12.04 13.89 1.99
CA GLN A 268 -12.46 12.58 1.49
C GLN A 268 -13.13 12.70 0.13
N ALA A 269 -14.10 13.61 -0.03
CA ALA A 269 -14.80 13.83 -1.29
C ALA A 269 -13.85 14.31 -2.41
N ALA A 270 -12.89 15.19 -2.10
CA ALA A 270 -11.89 15.64 -3.06
C ALA A 270 -11.05 14.47 -3.59
N ILE A 271 -10.52 13.64 -2.70
CA ILE A 271 -9.72 12.47 -3.08
C ILE A 271 -10.55 11.44 -3.86
N ARG A 272 -11.82 11.21 -3.48
CA ARG A 272 -12.74 10.33 -4.24
C ARG A 272 -13.04 10.87 -5.64
N LYS A 273 -13.15 12.20 -5.79
CA LYS A 273 -13.32 12.83 -7.12
C LYS A 273 -12.06 12.65 -7.98
N LYS A 274 -10.86 12.75 -7.38
CA LYS A 274 -9.58 12.46 -8.05
C LYS A 274 -9.48 11.00 -8.48
N GLU A 275 -9.83 10.06 -7.58
CA GLU A 275 -9.92 8.63 -7.88
C GLU A 275 -10.82 8.37 -9.09
N GLN A 276 -12.02 8.94 -9.11
CA GLN A 276 -12.94 8.77 -10.23
C GLN A 276 -12.37 9.32 -11.55
N SER A 277 -11.64 10.44 -11.49
CA SER A 277 -10.97 11.00 -12.67
C SER A 277 -9.93 10.04 -13.25
N VAL A 278 -9.11 9.41 -12.40
CA VAL A 278 -8.14 8.39 -12.82
C VAL A 278 -8.83 7.17 -13.43
N ILE A 279 -9.85 6.62 -12.76
CA ILE A 279 -10.61 5.47 -13.26
C ILE A 279 -11.21 5.78 -14.64
N THR A 280 -11.84 6.94 -14.79
CA THR A 280 -12.45 7.37 -16.05
C THR A 280 -11.40 7.55 -17.15
N TYR A 281 -10.24 8.15 -16.83
CA TYR A 281 -9.15 8.33 -17.79
C TYR A 281 -8.62 7.00 -18.33
N PHE A 282 -8.25 6.05 -17.45
CA PHE A 282 -7.75 4.74 -17.88
C PHE A 282 -8.78 4.01 -18.75
N LYS A 283 -10.06 4.11 -18.42
CA LYS A 283 -11.13 3.51 -19.22
C LYS A 283 -11.29 4.17 -20.59
N GLN A 284 -11.31 5.49 -20.66
CA GLN A 284 -11.59 6.23 -21.89
C GLN A 284 -10.39 6.32 -22.83
N ALA A 285 -9.19 6.57 -22.29
CA ALA A 285 -7.97 6.74 -23.07
C ALA A 285 -7.37 5.40 -23.52
N PHE A 286 -7.46 4.36 -22.68
CA PHE A 286 -6.74 3.11 -22.89
C PHE A 286 -7.60 1.84 -22.82
N SER A 287 -8.91 1.98 -22.64
CA SER A 287 -9.84 0.84 -22.46
C SER A 287 -9.53 -0.08 -21.28
N ILE A 288 -8.72 0.38 -20.31
CA ILE A 288 -8.30 -0.38 -19.14
C ILE A 288 -9.38 -0.33 -18.06
N ASP A 289 -9.72 -1.50 -17.51
CA ASP A 289 -10.48 -1.57 -16.25
C ASP A 289 -9.52 -1.33 -15.07
N PHE A 290 -9.55 -0.12 -14.54
CA PHE A 290 -8.66 0.28 -13.45
C PHE A 290 -8.87 -0.55 -12.18
N ALA A 291 -10.08 -1.03 -11.91
CA ALA A 291 -10.35 -1.84 -10.73
C ALA A 291 -9.66 -3.20 -10.83
N ARG A 292 -9.74 -3.84 -12.00
CA ARG A 292 -9.04 -5.12 -12.26
C ARG A 292 -7.53 -4.94 -12.28
N LEU A 293 -7.02 -3.88 -12.91
CA LEU A 293 -5.60 -3.53 -12.91
C LEU A 293 -5.06 -3.37 -11.47
N ARG A 294 -5.77 -2.63 -10.63
CA ARG A 294 -5.45 -2.46 -9.21
C ARG A 294 -5.43 -3.80 -8.47
N ASN A 295 -6.50 -4.59 -8.62
CA ASN A 295 -6.63 -5.87 -7.94
C ASN A 295 -5.48 -6.83 -8.31
N ARG A 296 -5.12 -6.92 -9.60
CA ARG A 296 -3.97 -7.70 -10.07
C ARG A 296 -2.65 -7.18 -9.51
N THR A 297 -2.46 -5.87 -9.46
CA THR A 297 -1.25 -5.27 -8.88
C THR A 297 -1.09 -5.65 -7.40
N ASN A 298 -2.18 -5.54 -6.63
CA ASN A 298 -2.15 -5.93 -5.22
C ASN A 298 -1.95 -7.45 -5.03
N TYR A 299 -2.59 -8.26 -5.87
CA TYR A 299 -2.41 -9.71 -5.85
C TYR A 299 -0.97 -10.11 -6.17
N ALA A 300 -0.35 -9.51 -7.19
CA ALA A 300 1.06 -9.72 -7.51
C ALA A 300 1.98 -9.36 -6.33
N LEU A 301 1.67 -8.27 -5.61
CA LEU A 301 2.33 -7.92 -4.36
C LEU A 301 2.13 -8.98 -3.26
N ALA A 302 0.98 -9.65 -3.21
CA ALA A 302 0.65 -10.64 -2.18
C ALA A 302 1.36 -11.97 -2.41
N GLU A 303 1.42 -12.40 -3.67
CA GLU A 303 2.13 -13.62 -4.07
C GLU A 303 3.64 -13.52 -3.83
N ASN A 304 4.22 -12.34 -4.06
CA ASN A 304 5.66 -12.16 -3.91
C ASN A 304 6.08 -11.75 -2.48
N ALA A 305 5.27 -10.95 -1.79
CA ALA A 305 5.54 -10.44 -0.45
C ALA A 305 4.27 -10.51 0.42
N PRO A 306 3.91 -11.72 0.91
CA PRO A 306 2.68 -11.92 1.67
C PRO A 306 2.73 -11.20 3.01
N THR A 307 1.57 -10.73 3.48
CA THR A 307 1.42 -10.11 4.80
C THR A 307 0.48 -10.94 5.68
N ASN A 308 0.76 -10.97 6.98
CA ASN A 308 -0.12 -11.62 7.94
C ASN A 308 -1.30 -10.68 8.27
N LEU A 309 -2.47 -10.96 7.69
CA LEU A 309 -3.69 -10.16 7.88
C LEU A 309 -4.08 -9.98 9.35
N ALA A 310 -3.85 -10.99 10.21
CA ALA A 310 -4.17 -10.89 11.63
C ALA A 310 -3.44 -9.73 12.33
N THR A 311 -2.27 -9.34 11.83
CA THR A 311 -1.46 -8.24 12.38
C THR A 311 -1.92 -6.85 11.93
N LEU A 312 -2.82 -6.80 10.93
CA LEU A 312 -3.33 -5.57 10.32
C LEU A 312 -4.65 -5.10 10.95
N PHE A 313 -5.24 -5.89 11.85
CA PHE A 313 -6.44 -5.52 12.60
C PHE A 313 -6.10 -4.88 13.96
N GLY A 314 -6.87 -3.86 14.35
CA GLY A 314 -6.87 -3.31 15.70
C GLY A 314 -6.72 -1.79 15.75
N ASN A 315 -6.54 -1.24 16.95
CA ASN A 315 -6.37 0.20 17.12
C ASN A 315 -5.15 0.73 16.34
N ALA A 316 -5.34 1.84 15.62
CA ALA A 316 -4.28 2.46 14.82
C ALA A 316 -3.57 1.47 13.87
N ARG A 317 -4.25 0.36 13.51
CA ARG A 317 -3.84 -0.55 12.46
C ARG A 317 -4.57 -0.22 11.17
N GLN A 318 -4.19 -0.93 10.11
CA GLN A 318 -4.70 -0.68 8.77
C GLN A 318 -6.20 -0.94 8.65
N PHE A 319 -6.72 -1.93 9.37
CA PHE A 319 -8.12 -2.29 9.37
C PHE A 319 -8.68 -2.34 10.80
N THR A 320 -9.92 -1.92 10.97
CA THR A 320 -10.64 -2.04 12.25
C THR A 320 -11.92 -2.85 12.12
N SER A 321 -12.34 -3.18 10.90
CA SER A 321 -13.57 -3.91 10.65
C SER A 321 -13.46 -4.95 9.54
N LEU A 322 -14.29 -5.99 9.67
CA LEU A 322 -14.59 -6.97 8.64
C LEU A 322 -16.10 -7.03 8.45
N SER A 323 -16.58 -6.55 7.30
CA SER A 323 -18.01 -6.53 6.96
C SER A 323 -18.38 -7.76 6.15
N VAL A 324 -19.32 -8.55 6.65
CA VAL A 324 -19.72 -9.83 6.06
C VAL A 324 -21.17 -9.74 5.61
N GLU A 325 -21.39 -10.11 4.35
CA GLU A 325 -22.72 -10.20 3.72
C GLU A 325 -22.95 -11.66 3.30
N PRO A 326 -23.43 -12.52 4.21
CA PRO A 326 -23.45 -13.97 3.97
C PRO A 326 -24.42 -14.43 2.89
N ASP A 327 -25.35 -13.56 2.46
CA ASP A 327 -26.30 -13.83 1.38
C ASP A 327 -25.66 -13.64 -0.01
N LYS A 328 -24.39 -13.20 -0.11
CA LYS A 328 -23.64 -13.20 -1.38
C LYS A 328 -23.10 -14.60 -1.69
N ALA A 329 -23.23 -15.01 -2.96
CA ALA A 329 -22.96 -16.38 -3.41
C ALA A 329 -21.49 -16.84 -3.22
N ASP A 330 -20.57 -15.89 -3.18
CA ASP A 330 -19.13 -16.07 -3.26
C ASP A 330 -18.41 -15.46 -2.06
N GLY A 331 -18.95 -15.59 -0.84
CA GLY A 331 -18.39 -14.98 0.37
C GLY A 331 -18.18 -15.92 1.56
N VAL A 332 -18.79 -17.10 1.55
CA VAL A 332 -18.91 -17.95 2.76
C VAL A 332 -18.95 -19.44 2.40
N SER A 333 -18.54 -20.29 3.33
CA SER A 333 -18.65 -21.74 3.18
C SER A 333 -20.09 -22.25 3.26
N ALA A 334 -20.36 -23.44 2.70
CA ALA A 334 -21.66 -24.10 2.83
C ALA A 334 -22.07 -24.33 4.30
N SER A 335 -21.13 -24.71 5.16
CA SER A 335 -21.41 -24.91 6.59
C SER A 335 -21.74 -23.60 7.31
N PHE A 336 -21.10 -22.49 6.93
CA PHE A 336 -21.48 -21.18 7.42
C PHE A 336 -22.82 -20.69 6.85
N GLN A 337 -23.15 -21.00 5.59
CA GLN A 337 -24.47 -20.69 5.02
C GLN A 337 -25.60 -21.39 5.80
N THR A 338 -25.42 -22.65 6.21
CA THR A 338 -26.38 -23.32 7.09
C THR A 338 -26.52 -22.60 8.42
N THR A 339 -25.39 -22.25 9.05
CA THR A 339 -25.38 -21.46 10.30
C THR A 339 -26.15 -20.15 10.16
N TRP A 340 -25.91 -19.43 9.06
CA TRP A 340 -26.56 -18.17 8.75
C TRP A 340 -28.06 -18.33 8.50
N ALA A 341 -28.47 -19.34 7.72
CA ALA A 341 -29.88 -19.65 7.48
C ALA A 341 -30.63 -19.98 8.78
N THR A 342 -30.03 -20.76 9.68
CA THR A 342 -30.59 -21.04 11.01
C THR A 342 -30.72 -19.77 11.83
N ALA A 343 -29.72 -18.88 11.81
CA ALA A 343 -29.82 -17.59 12.50
C ALA A 343 -30.92 -16.69 11.90
N LYS A 344 -31.10 -16.66 10.58
CA LYS A 344 -32.19 -15.91 9.92
C LYS A 344 -33.56 -16.41 10.37
N ALA A 345 -33.77 -17.74 10.36
CA ALA A 345 -35.01 -18.34 10.82
C ALA A 345 -35.28 -18.05 12.31
N GLY A 346 -34.25 -18.15 13.14
CA GLY A 346 -34.33 -17.82 14.56
C GLY A 346 -34.71 -16.36 14.80
N VAL A 347 -34.11 -15.42 14.06
CA VAL A 347 -34.44 -13.98 14.14
C VAL A 347 -35.86 -13.69 13.67
N ALA A 348 -36.31 -14.31 12.59
CA ALA A 348 -37.67 -14.14 12.06
C ALA A 348 -38.74 -14.65 13.04
N ALA A 349 -38.40 -15.62 13.90
CA ALA A 349 -39.29 -16.14 14.93
C ALA A 349 -39.34 -15.26 16.20
N ILE A 350 -38.53 -14.21 16.31
CA ILE A 350 -38.55 -13.30 17.47
C ILE A 350 -39.73 -12.33 17.31
N SER A 351 -40.77 -12.53 18.13
CA SER A 351 -41.97 -11.68 18.24
C SER A 351 -42.89 -11.67 17.01
N SER A 352 -44.02 -10.97 17.10
CA SER A 352 -44.96 -10.74 15.99
C SER A 352 -44.48 -9.69 14.98
N THR A 353 -43.41 -8.94 15.29
CA THR A 353 -42.81 -7.97 14.36
C THR A 353 -41.89 -8.70 13.39
N SER A 354 -42.13 -8.56 12.08
CA SER A 354 -41.27 -9.15 11.04
C SER A 354 -39.83 -8.64 11.19
N ARG A 355 -38.91 -9.53 11.57
CA ARG A 355 -37.47 -9.23 11.69
C ARG A 355 -36.68 -9.98 10.63
N VAL A 356 -35.78 -9.28 9.96
CA VAL A 356 -34.94 -9.85 8.90
C VAL A 356 -33.48 -9.56 9.22
N LEU A 357 -32.71 -10.63 9.40
CA LEU A 357 -31.26 -10.55 9.57
C LEU A 357 -30.59 -10.29 8.21
N ASN A 358 -29.78 -9.22 8.10
CA ASN A 358 -29.25 -8.75 6.82
C ASN A 358 -27.76 -9.02 6.64
N SER A 359 -26.93 -8.63 7.62
CA SER A 359 -25.48 -8.74 7.56
C SER A 359 -24.87 -8.58 8.94
N PHE A 360 -23.56 -8.78 9.06
CA PHE A 360 -22.86 -8.47 10.30
C PHE A 360 -21.48 -7.88 10.04
N VAL A 361 -20.95 -7.20 11.04
CA VAL A 361 -19.60 -6.62 11.03
C VAL A 361 -18.87 -7.03 12.29
N LEU A 362 -17.63 -7.48 12.14
CA LEU A 362 -16.71 -7.68 13.26
C LEU A 362 -15.85 -6.44 13.41
N PHE A 363 -15.87 -5.82 14.58
CA PHE A 363 -15.06 -4.66 14.92
C PHE A 363 -13.96 -5.03 15.91
N PHE A 364 -12.71 -4.81 15.52
CA PHE A 364 -11.51 -5.19 16.26
C PHE A 364 -11.06 -4.10 17.26
N TYR A 365 -11.96 -3.21 17.68
CA TYR A 365 -11.58 -2.02 18.43
C TYR A 365 -12.72 -1.25 19.16
N PRO A 366 -13.52 -1.86 20.04
CA PRO A 366 -14.28 -1.07 21.04
C PRO A 366 -13.44 -0.75 22.28
N LYS A 367 -12.49 -1.63 22.65
CA LYS A 367 -11.61 -1.58 23.83
C LYS A 367 -10.48 -2.59 23.63
N ALA A 368 -9.32 -2.37 24.26
CA ALA A 368 -8.19 -3.31 24.19
C ALA A 368 -8.62 -4.75 24.57
N GLY A 369 -8.34 -5.70 23.69
CA GLY A 369 -8.66 -7.12 23.86
C GLY A 369 -10.14 -7.48 23.67
N GLU A 370 -10.96 -6.57 23.13
CA GLU A 370 -12.37 -6.82 22.83
C GLU A 370 -12.65 -6.77 21.32
N LEU A 371 -13.67 -7.53 20.90
CA LEU A 371 -14.25 -7.49 19.57
C LEU A 371 -15.76 -7.30 19.69
N VAL A 372 -16.34 -6.45 18.83
CA VAL A 372 -17.80 -6.32 18.73
C VAL A 372 -18.29 -7.02 17.47
N LEU A 373 -19.21 -7.95 17.62
CA LEU A 373 -20.12 -8.35 16.55
C LEU A 373 -21.27 -7.34 16.52
N ARG A 374 -21.35 -6.55 15.45
CA ARG A 374 -22.54 -5.77 15.13
C ARG A 374 -23.38 -6.56 14.15
N VAL A 375 -24.61 -6.86 14.54
CA VAL A 375 -25.61 -7.49 13.68
C VAL A 375 -26.50 -6.41 13.10
N ASN A 376 -26.60 -6.34 11.78
CA ASN A 376 -27.50 -5.45 11.06
C ASN A 376 -28.77 -6.23 10.71
N TYR A 377 -29.94 -5.70 11.12
CA TYR A 377 -31.22 -6.34 10.88
C TYR A 377 -32.33 -5.31 10.68
N THR A 378 -33.37 -5.67 9.93
CA THR A 378 -34.58 -4.87 9.80
C THR A 378 -35.62 -5.35 10.80
N SER A 379 -36.31 -4.41 11.46
CA SER A 379 -37.48 -4.68 12.30
C SER A 379 -38.68 -3.92 11.73
N GLY A 380 -39.63 -4.64 11.13
CA GLY A 380 -40.66 -4.01 10.31
C GLY A 380 -40.04 -3.35 9.07
N THR A 381 -40.03 -2.02 9.04
CA THR A 381 -39.38 -1.22 7.98
C THR A 381 -38.13 -0.49 8.47
N THR A 382 -37.77 -0.62 9.75
CA THR A 382 -36.68 0.15 10.37
C THR A 382 -35.38 -0.65 10.40
N ALA A 383 -34.32 -0.11 9.79
CA ALA A 383 -32.97 -0.64 9.93
C ALA A 383 -32.47 -0.46 11.38
N THR A 384 -32.05 -1.55 12.00
CA THR A 384 -31.65 -1.60 13.41
C THR A 384 -30.32 -2.35 13.55
N LEU A 385 -29.61 -2.06 14.65
CA LEU A 385 -28.30 -2.62 14.97
C LEU A 385 -28.34 -3.25 16.36
N ALA A 386 -27.67 -4.38 16.52
CA ALA A 386 -27.43 -5.01 17.83
C ALA A 386 -25.96 -5.35 18.00
N HIS A 387 -25.45 -5.19 19.23
CA HIS A 387 -24.03 -5.38 19.53
C HIS A 387 -23.82 -6.50 20.54
N PHE A 388 -22.87 -7.38 20.23
CA PHE A 388 -22.39 -8.45 21.10
C PHE A 388 -20.87 -8.29 21.25
N VAL A 389 -20.39 -8.25 22.48
CA VAL A 389 -18.99 -8.02 22.79
C VAL A 389 -18.34 -9.33 23.24
N TYR A 390 -17.15 -9.57 22.70
CA TYR A 390 -16.33 -10.74 22.98
C TYR A 390 -14.96 -10.30 23.50
N LYS A 391 -14.33 -11.13 24.35
CA LYS A 391 -12.89 -11.12 24.54
C LYS A 391 -12.22 -11.85 23.38
N VAL A 392 -11.08 -11.34 22.96
CA VAL A 392 -10.26 -11.93 21.91
C VAL A 392 -8.97 -12.45 22.52
N ALA A 393 -8.67 -13.72 22.29
CA ALA A 393 -7.37 -14.33 22.58
C ALA A 393 -6.71 -14.79 21.29
N TYR A 394 -5.39 -14.65 21.21
CA TYR A 394 -4.58 -15.13 20.10
C TYR A 394 -3.57 -16.16 20.60
N ASP A 395 -3.46 -17.29 19.90
CA ASP A 395 -2.40 -18.27 20.17
C ASP A 395 -1.07 -17.86 19.50
N ALA A 396 -0.04 -18.71 19.63
CA ALA A 396 1.27 -18.48 19.03
C ALA A 396 1.24 -18.41 17.49
N ASN A 397 0.25 -19.06 16.86
CA ASN A 397 0.02 -19.05 15.41
C ASN A 397 -0.90 -17.90 14.98
N ARG A 398 -1.29 -17.01 15.90
CA ARG A 398 -2.26 -15.91 15.70
C ARG A 398 -3.67 -16.39 15.35
N ASN A 399 -4.03 -17.62 15.69
CA ASN A 399 -5.42 -18.05 15.62
C ASN A 399 -6.24 -17.34 16.70
N MET A 400 -7.41 -16.86 16.31
CA MET A 400 -8.29 -16.05 17.13
C MET A 400 -9.35 -16.91 17.82
N THR A 401 -9.49 -16.76 19.14
CA THR A 401 -10.59 -17.36 19.92
C THR A 401 -11.45 -16.25 20.52
N LEU A 402 -12.77 -16.42 20.47
CA LEU A 402 -13.74 -15.44 20.96
C LEU A 402 -14.50 -16.00 22.18
N THR A 403 -14.56 -15.20 23.24
CA THR A 403 -15.33 -15.54 24.45
C THR A 403 -16.37 -14.47 24.69
N TYR A 404 -17.65 -14.85 24.77
CA TYR A 404 -18.74 -13.89 24.99
C TYR A 404 -18.58 -13.13 26.32
N VAL A 405 -18.88 -11.83 26.31
CA VAL A 405 -18.81 -10.95 27.48
C VAL A 405 -20.17 -10.35 27.80
N ARG A 406 -20.72 -9.58 26.86
CA ARG A 406 -21.94 -8.78 27.07
C ARG A 406 -22.62 -8.46 25.75
N ARG A 407 -23.83 -7.92 25.82
CA ARG A 407 -24.61 -7.41 24.69
C ARG A 407 -25.39 -6.17 25.09
N ASP A 408 -25.77 -5.35 24.12
CA ASP A 408 -26.64 -4.19 24.36
C ASP A 408 -28.14 -4.59 24.45
N ALA A 409 -29.03 -3.59 24.58
CA ALA A 409 -30.47 -3.83 24.69
C ALA A 409 -31.05 -4.51 23.44
N ASN A 410 -30.66 -4.05 22.24
CA ASN A 410 -31.07 -4.67 20.99
C ASN A 410 -30.50 -6.10 20.85
N GLY A 411 -29.26 -6.31 21.30
CA GLY A 411 -28.64 -7.63 21.37
C GLY A 411 -29.39 -8.56 22.32
N THR A 412 -29.93 -8.06 23.43
CA THR A 412 -30.78 -8.86 24.33
C THR A 412 -32.05 -9.32 23.64
N THR A 413 -32.69 -8.43 22.87
CA THR A 413 -33.85 -8.78 22.04
C THR A 413 -33.51 -9.83 20.97
N LEU A 414 -32.36 -9.71 20.32
CA LEU A 414 -31.94 -10.61 19.23
C LEU A 414 -31.34 -11.95 19.69
N ALA A 415 -30.82 -12.01 20.91
CA ALA A 415 -30.05 -13.15 21.41
C ALA A 415 -30.74 -14.52 21.20
N PRO A 416 -32.06 -14.69 21.40
CA PRO A 416 -32.71 -15.98 21.18
C PRO A 416 -32.65 -16.47 19.72
N GLY A 417 -32.64 -15.55 18.73
CA GLY A 417 -32.67 -15.92 17.32
C GLY A 417 -31.30 -16.08 16.67
N ILE A 418 -30.23 -15.51 17.24
CA ILE A 418 -28.88 -15.58 16.67
C ILE A 418 -27.96 -16.59 17.37
N ILE A 419 -28.52 -17.56 18.09
CA ILE A 419 -27.76 -18.58 18.83
C ILE A 419 -26.80 -19.33 17.89
N ALA A 420 -27.25 -19.71 16.68
CA ALA A 420 -26.40 -20.40 15.72
C ALA A 420 -25.13 -19.58 15.36
N LEU A 421 -25.28 -18.29 15.09
CA LEU A 421 -24.16 -17.40 14.75
C LEU A 421 -23.22 -17.18 15.95
N THR A 422 -23.77 -16.92 17.13
CA THR A 422 -22.97 -16.68 18.35
C THR A 422 -22.22 -17.93 18.80
N ASN A 423 -22.85 -19.11 18.70
CA ASN A 423 -22.19 -20.40 18.92
C ASN A 423 -21.09 -20.65 17.90
N TYR A 424 -21.36 -20.37 16.62
CA TYR A 424 -20.35 -20.49 15.56
C TYR A 424 -19.13 -19.63 15.87
N LEU A 425 -19.31 -18.39 16.33
CA LEU A 425 -18.19 -17.49 16.65
C LEU A 425 -17.41 -17.89 17.91
N THR A 426 -18.04 -18.56 18.88
CA THR A 426 -17.43 -18.90 20.18
C THR A 426 -16.90 -20.34 20.28
N THR A 427 -17.22 -21.20 19.31
CA THR A 427 -16.77 -22.61 19.32
C THR A 427 -15.42 -22.76 18.63
N GLY A 428 -14.35 -23.05 19.36
CA GLY A 428 -13.00 -23.25 18.82
C GLY A 428 -12.33 -21.95 18.35
N SER A 429 -11.34 -22.08 17.47
CA SER A 429 -10.49 -20.95 17.04
C SER A 429 -10.54 -20.73 15.53
N PHE A 430 -10.23 -19.52 15.09
CA PHE A 430 -10.18 -19.10 13.69
C PHE A 430 -8.77 -18.75 13.24
N GLY A 431 -8.31 -19.32 12.13
CA GLY A 431 -7.23 -18.74 11.35
C GLY A 431 -7.72 -17.52 10.58
N VAL A 432 -6.90 -16.48 10.49
CA VAL A 432 -7.21 -15.24 9.75
C VAL A 432 -6.30 -15.15 8.54
N SER A 433 -6.88 -15.06 7.34
CA SER A 433 -6.13 -15.07 6.08
C SER A 433 -6.72 -14.12 5.05
N TRP A 434 -5.92 -13.78 4.04
CA TRP A 434 -6.42 -13.15 2.83
C TRP A 434 -7.21 -14.15 1.98
N ARG A 435 -8.22 -13.65 1.28
CA ARG A 435 -8.96 -14.36 0.22
C ARG A 435 -9.10 -13.43 -0.97
N TYR A 436 -9.07 -13.97 -2.17
CA TYR A 436 -9.28 -13.23 -3.41
C TYR A 436 -10.46 -13.82 -4.20
N ASP A 437 -11.26 -12.97 -4.85
CA ASP A 437 -12.29 -13.43 -5.78
C ASP A 437 -11.72 -13.66 -7.21
N ALA A 438 -12.60 -13.96 -8.16
CA ALA A 438 -12.21 -14.23 -9.55
C ALA A 438 -11.56 -13.03 -10.26
N ASP A 439 -11.81 -11.81 -9.79
CA ASP A 439 -11.21 -10.56 -10.28
C ASP A 439 -10.08 -10.08 -9.35
N PHE A 440 -9.56 -10.98 -8.51
CA PHE A 440 -8.46 -10.73 -7.57
C PHE A 440 -8.77 -9.63 -6.53
N LEU A 441 -10.05 -9.32 -6.27
CA LEU A 441 -10.38 -8.39 -5.20
C LEU A 441 -10.13 -9.06 -3.85
N GLU A 442 -9.44 -8.35 -2.97
CA GLU A 442 -9.04 -8.83 -1.66
C GLU A 442 -10.17 -8.79 -0.61
N TYR A 443 -10.24 -9.84 0.20
CA TYR A 443 -11.15 -9.98 1.34
C TYR A 443 -10.39 -10.53 2.54
N GLY A 444 -10.91 -10.27 3.74
CA GLY A 444 -10.47 -10.97 4.94
C GLY A 444 -11.30 -12.23 5.16
N GLN A 445 -10.67 -13.34 5.49
CA GLN A 445 -11.34 -14.61 5.77
C GLN A 445 -11.01 -15.10 7.18
N LEU A 446 -12.04 -15.59 7.87
CA LEU A 446 -11.92 -16.34 9.12
C LEU A 446 -12.29 -17.80 8.84
N THR A 447 -11.34 -18.70 9.07
CA THR A 447 -11.49 -20.15 8.81
C THR A 447 -11.37 -20.91 10.12
N LYS A 448 -12.26 -21.87 10.38
CA LYS A 448 -12.14 -22.73 11.55
C LYS A 448 -10.85 -23.54 11.49
N THR A 449 -10.07 -23.46 12.56
CA THR A 449 -8.83 -24.25 12.71
C THR A 449 -9.09 -25.76 12.69
N SER A 450 -10.29 -26.19 13.10
CA SER A 450 -10.70 -27.60 13.10
C SER A 450 -11.32 -28.08 11.77
N ASP A 451 -11.68 -27.16 10.86
CA ASP A 451 -12.34 -27.49 9.59
C ASP A 451 -12.10 -26.40 8.55
N ALA A 452 -11.23 -26.68 7.59
CA ALA A 452 -10.90 -25.76 6.50
C ALA A 452 -12.09 -25.44 5.59
N ASN A 453 -13.15 -26.28 5.58
CA ASN A 453 -14.38 -26.04 4.83
C ASN A 453 -15.40 -25.21 5.61
N SER A 454 -15.05 -24.73 6.81
CA SER A 454 -15.90 -23.87 7.63
C SER A 454 -15.27 -22.50 7.78
N PHE A 455 -15.75 -21.57 6.96
CA PHE A 455 -15.24 -20.20 6.90
C PHE A 455 -16.32 -19.19 6.50
N PHE A 456 -16.02 -17.92 6.77
CA PHE A 456 -16.67 -16.77 6.17
C PHE A 456 -15.64 -15.71 5.80
N SER A 457 -15.93 -14.93 4.76
CA SER A 457 -15.08 -13.82 4.31
C SER A 457 -15.88 -12.54 4.19
N GLY A 458 -15.20 -11.41 4.28
CA GLY A 458 -15.82 -10.10 4.26
C GLY A 458 -14.88 -9.00 3.77
N SER A 459 -15.48 -7.86 3.44
CA SER A 459 -14.75 -6.67 3.04
C SER A 459 -14.06 -6.06 4.24
N LEU A 460 -12.77 -5.76 4.06
CA LEU A 460 -11.94 -5.09 5.06
C LEU A 460 -12.26 -3.59 5.08
N GLY A 461 -12.21 -2.96 6.25
CA GLY A 461 -12.48 -1.54 6.36
C GLY A 461 -11.91 -0.88 7.61
N VAL A 462 -12.06 0.43 7.64
CA VAL A 462 -11.86 1.26 8.83
C VAL A 462 -13.19 1.86 9.22
N THR A 463 -13.58 1.56 10.45
CA THR A 463 -14.66 2.24 11.16
C THR A 463 -14.07 2.72 12.48
N LYS A 464 -14.11 4.04 12.68
CA LYS A 464 -13.74 4.66 13.96
C LYS A 464 -15.02 4.80 14.79
N TYR A 465 -14.97 4.35 16.04
CA TYR A 465 -16.05 4.47 17.02
C TYR A 465 -15.85 5.69 17.90
#